data_AF-A0A2U9SGC8-F1
#
_entry.id   AF-A0A2U9SGC8-F1
#
_cell.length_a   1.000
_cell.length_b   1.000
_cell.length_c   1.000
_cell.angle_alpha   90.00
_cell.angle_beta   90.00
_cell.angle_gamma   90.00
#
_symmetry.space_group_name_H-M   'P 1'
#
loop_
_entity.id
_entity.type
_entity.pdbx_description
1 polymer ?
#
loop_
_entity_poly.entity_id
_entity_poly.type
_entity_poly.pdbx_seq_one_letter_code
_entity_poly.pdbx_strand_id
1 'polypeptide(L)'
;MIPPKGARTAVEQLDALLDADLISILEADDAAICEEASTVHGDPVVAAARVRARVAAAATMAGKRRLAEAKEAIAAAPSGGATVLMWSAASKRALLARLRASHQGLTLAARDGREEPDADLDSLLEDLMDLDVIDEQGNPR
;
A
#
# COMPACT_ATOMS: atom_id res chain seq x y z
N MET A 1 -40.84 22.50 66.72
CA MET A 1 -39.52 23.12 66.51
C MET A 1 -39.64 23.99 65.26
N ILE A 2 -39.71 25.31 65.43
CA ILE A 2 -39.87 26.25 64.32
C ILE A 2 -38.45 26.50 63.78
N PRO A 3 -38.16 26.30 62.49
CA PRO A 3 -36.82 26.58 61.96
C PRO A 3 -36.50 28.08 62.14
N PRO A 4 -35.23 28.44 62.41
CA PRO A 4 -34.84 29.82 62.60
C PRO A 4 -35.18 30.64 61.35
N LYS A 5 -35.82 31.79 61.56
CA LYS A 5 -36.22 32.74 60.53
C LYS A 5 -34.96 33.21 59.78
N GLY A 6 -34.71 32.61 58.60
CA GLY A 6 -33.54 32.91 57.76
C GLY A 6 -32.73 31.70 57.29
N ALA A 7 -33.01 30.48 57.76
CA ALA A 7 -32.36 29.29 57.21
C ALA A 7 -33.05 28.84 55.90
N ARG A 8 -32.30 28.83 54.80
CA ARG A 8 -32.74 28.27 53.51
C ARG A 8 -33.11 26.79 53.70
N THR A 9 -34.16 26.35 53.04
CA THR A 9 -34.52 24.93 52.98
C THR A 9 -33.47 24.16 52.18
N ALA A 10 -33.41 22.83 52.34
CA ALA A 10 -32.47 22.00 51.59
C ALA A 10 -32.66 22.12 50.06
N VAL A 11 -33.89 22.34 49.61
CA VAL A 11 -34.21 22.57 48.18
C VAL A 11 -33.63 23.91 47.72
N GLU A 12 -33.87 24.99 48.47
CA GLU A 12 -33.31 26.32 48.15
C GLU A 12 -31.78 26.36 48.20
N GLN A 13 -31.15 25.51 49.02
CA GLN A 13 -29.70 25.35 49.04
C GLN A 13 -29.18 24.63 47.81
N LEU A 14 -29.89 23.59 47.34
CA LEU A 14 -29.54 22.87 46.12
C LEU A 14 -29.71 23.75 44.89
N ASP A 15 -30.81 24.49 44.79
CA ASP A 15 -31.05 25.42 43.69
C ASP A 15 -29.97 26.52 43.64
N ALA A 16 -29.59 27.07 44.80
CA ALA A 16 -28.51 28.06 44.86
C ALA A 16 -27.14 27.50 44.43
N LEU A 17 -26.87 26.21 44.66
CA LEU A 17 -25.65 25.55 44.17
C LEU A 17 -25.71 25.33 42.67
N LEU A 18 -26.84 24.87 42.14
CA LEU A 18 -27.04 24.68 40.71
C LEU A 18 -26.90 25.99 39.94
N ASP A 19 -27.48 27.08 40.46
CA ASP A 19 -27.34 28.41 39.86
C ASP A 19 -25.89 28.90 39.90
N ALA A 20 -25.17 28.68 40.99
CA ALA A 20 -23.76 29.06 41.10
C ALA A 20 -22.86 28.26 40.14
N ASP A 21 -23.09 26.95 40.00
CA ASP A 21 -22.35 26.09 39.07
C ASP A 21 -22.65 26.49 37.61
N LEU A 22 -23.92 26.76 37.28
CA LEU A 22 -24.30 27.22 35.94
C LEU A 22 -23.68 28.57 35.59
N ILE A 23 -23.65 29.51 36.54
CA ILE A 23 -22.97 30.80 36.35
C ILE A 23 -21.47 30.58 36.15
N SER A 24 -20.84 29.73 36.96
CA SER A 24 -19.42 29.41 36.81
C SER A 24 -19.09 28.81 35.44
N ILE A 25 -19.97 27.97 34.88
CA ILE A 25 -19.78 27.40 33.53
C ILE A 25 -19.96 28.48 32.44
N LEU A 26 -20.92 29.39 32.61
CA LEU A 26 -21.18 30.47 31.65
C LEU A 26 -20.11 31.56 31.67
N GLU A 27 -19.47 31.77 32.81
CA GLU A 27 -18.37 32.73 32.99
C GLU A 27 -16.99 32.14 32.68
N ALA A 28 -16.89 30.81 32.54
CA ALA A 28 -15.64 30.15 32.16
C ALA A 28 -15.21 30.60 30.75
N ASP A 29 -13.95 30.98 30.61
CA ASP A 29 -13.37 31.27 29.31
C ASP A 29 -13.02 29.96 28.56
N ASP A 30 -12.83 30.08 27.24
CA ASP A 30 -12.48 28.94 26.39
C ASP A 30 -11.20 28.22 26.87
N ALA A 31 -10.28 28.95 27.51
CA ALA A 31 -9.03 28.40 28.03
C ALA A 31 -9.28 27.50 29.25
N ALA A 32 -10.10 27.94 30.21
CA ALA A 32 -10.49 27.16 31.38
C ALA A 32 -11.29 25.92 30.97
N ILE A 33 -12.21 26.03 30.01
CA ILE A 33 -12.96 24.89 29.47
C ILE A 33 -12.01 23.87 28.82
N CYS A 34 -11.04 24.34 28.02
CA CYS A 34 -10.05 23.46 27.41
C CYS A 34 -9.12 22.81 28.45
N GLU A 35 -8.72 23.54 29.48
CA GLU A 35 -7.87 23.03 30.57
C GLU A 35 -8.59 21.95 31.38
N GLU A 36 -9.85 22.16 31.76
CA GLU A 36 -10.66 21.17 32.46
C GLU A 36 -10.86 19.92 31.59
N ALA A 37 -11.22 20.09 30.32
CA ALA A 37 -11.36 18.98 29.37
C ALA A 37 -10.04 18.20 29.22
N SER A 38 -8.91 18.89 29.17
CA SER A 38 -7.58 18.25 29.09
C SER A 38 -7.19 17.51 30.38
N THR A 39 -7.67 17.98 31.54
CA THR A 39 -7.41 17.35 32.83
C THR A 39 -8.22 16.06 32.99
N VAL A 40 -9.48 16.07 32.57
CA VAL A 40 -10.39 14.92 32.70
C VAL A 40 -10.15 13.88 31.60
N HIS A 41 -9.89 14.32 30.36
CA HIS A 41 -9.85 13.45 29.18
C HIS A 41 -8.48 13.38 28.50
N GLY A 42 -7.51 14.18 28.93
CA GLY A 42 -6.19 14.28 28.33
C GLY A 42 -6.15 15.25 27.13
N ASP A 43 -4.95 15.70 26.78
CA ASP A 43 -4.75 16.60 25.63
C ASP A 43 -5.00 15.86 24.29
N PRO A 44 -5.97 16.30 23.47
CA PRO A 44 -6.25 15.71 22.17
C PRO A 44 -5.06 15.79 21.20
N VAL A 45 -4.20 16.80 21.33
CA VAL A 45 -2.98 16.95 20.51
C VAL A 45 -2.00 15.82 20.81
N VAL A 46 -1.80 15.50 22.09
CA VAL A 46 -0.96 14.37 22.54
C VAL A 46 -1.55 13.05 22.07
N ALA A 47 -2.88 12.87 22.19
CA ALA A 47 -3.55 11.67 21.72
C ALA A 47 -3.38 11.47 20.20
N ALA A 48 -3.57 12.53 19.42
CA ALA A 48 -3.38 12.52 17.97
C ALA A 48 -1.92 12.25 17.58
N ALA A 49 -0.95 12.83 18.29
CA ALA A 49 0.47 12.56 18.07
C ALA A 49 0.80 11.07 18.31
N ARG A 50 0.27 10.48 19.38
CA ARG A 50 0.44 9.05 19.69
C ARG A 50 -0.15 8.14 18.62
N VAL A 51 -1.34 8.46 18.10
CA VAL A 51 -1.95 7.71 17.01
C VAL A 51 -1.09 7.80 15.74
N ARG A 52 -0.65 9.00 15.36
CA ARG A 52 0.23 9.21 14.20
C ARG A 52 1.53 8.41 14.32
N ALA A 53 2.16 8.40 15.48
CA ALA A 53 3.37 7.62 15.73
C ALA A 53 3.14 6.12 15.54
N ARG A 54 2.01 5.57 16.04
CA ARG A 54 1.66 4.16 15.86
C ARG A 54 1.41 3.80 14.40
N VAL A 55 0.70 4.65 13.66
CA VAL A 55 0.45 4.44 12.23
C VAL A 55 1.77 4.46 11.44
N ALA A 56 2.66 5.40 11.71
CA ALA A 56 3.96 5.49 11.06
C ALA A 56 4.84 4.25 11.33
N ALA A 57 4.84 3.76 12.57
CA ALA A 57 5.55 2.54 12.94
C ALA A 57 4.98 1.31 12.21
N ALA A 58 3.65 1.17 12.17
CA ALA A 58 2.99 0.09 11.45
C ALA A 58 3.28 0.12 9.94
N ALA A 59 3.25 1.30 9.32
CA ALA A 59 3.59 1.46 7.90
C ALA A 59 5.03 1.04 7.60
N THR A 60 5.97 1.41 8.49
CA THR A 60 7.38 1.02 8.37
C THR A 60 7.55 -0.50 8.50
N MET A 61 6.87 -1.13 9.45
CA MET A 61 6.90 -2.58 9.63
C MET A 61 6.32 -3.31 8.41
N ALA A 62 5.19 -2.84 7.88
CA ALA A 62 4.58 -3.39 6.67
C ALA A 62 5.50 -3.25 5.46
N GLY A 63 6.16 -2.10 5.29
CA GLY A 63 7.15 -1.88 4.23
C GLY A 63 8.33 -2.83 4.31
N LYS A 64 8.91 -3.02 5.51
CA LYS A 64 10.00 -3.99 5.75
C LYS A 64 9.58 -5.42 5.41
N ARG A 65 8.37 -5.81 5.79
CA ARG A 65 7.81 -7.14 5.50
C ARG A 65 7.64 -7.36 3.99
N ARG A 66 7.02 -6.41 3.27
CA ARG A 66 6.87 -6.49 1.80
C ARG A 66 8.23 -6.57 1.09
N LEU A 67 9.23 -5.85 1.57
CA LEU A 67 10.58 -5.91 1.01
C LEU A 67 11.22 -7.30 1.24
N ALA A 68 11.04 -7.89 2.42
CA ALA A 68 11.53 -9.24 2.70
C ALA A 68 10.84 -10.28 1.80
N GLU A 69 9.51 -10.22 1.71
CA GLU A 69 8.71 -11.09 0.83
C GLU A 69 9.13 -10.96 -0.64
N ALA A 70 9.36 -9.72 -1.12
CA ALA A 70 9.85 -9.48 -2.48
C ALA A 70 11.25 -10.05 -2.72
N LYS A 71 12.15 -9.95 -1.75
CA LYS A 71 13.50 -10.54 -1.84
C LYS A 71 13.45 -12.06 -1.89
N GLU A 72 12.61 -12.67 -1.08
CA GLU A 72 12.38 -14.11 -1.09
C GLU A 72 11.77 -14.55 -2.43
N ALA A 73 10.80 -13.81 -2.95
CA ALA A 73 10.21 -14.09 -4.26
C ALA A 73 11.24 -13.99 -5.41
N ILE A 74 12.15 -13.02 -5.37
CA ILE A 74 13.24 -12.91 -6.36
C ILE A 74 14.23 -14.07 -6.20
N ALA A 75 14.56 -14.46 -4.98
CA ALA A 75 15.49 -15.57 -4.73
C ALA A 75 14.88 -16.94 -5.09
N ALA A 76 13.55 -17.09 -4.93
CA ALA A 76 12.80 -18.29 -5.29
C ALA A 76 12.37 -18.32 -6.76
N ALA A 77 12.40 -17.18 -7.45
CA ALA A 77 12.21 -17.14 -8.88
C ALA A 77 13.29 -18.03 -9.50
N PRO A 78 12.93 -19.01 -10.35
CA PRO A 78 13.94 -19.71 -11.12
C PRO A 78 14.76 -18.66 -11.83
N SER A 79 16.08 -18.84 -11.84
CA SER A 79 16.93 -18.15 -12.81
C SER A 79 16.52 -18.67 -14.19
N GLY A 80 15.40 -18.19 -14.72
CA GLY A 80 15.19 -18.05 -16.14
C GLY A 80 16.23 -17.05 -16.59
N GLY A 81 17.50 -17.47 -16.57
CA GLY A 81 18.50 -16.83 -17.38
C GLY A 81 17.94 -16.99 -18.76
N ALA A 82 17.49 -15.88 -19.35
CA ALA A 82 17.21 -15.83 -20.78
C ALA A 82 18.38 -16.58 -21.40
N THR A 83 18.10 -17.75 -21.95
CA THR A 83 19.14 -18.53 -22.60
C THR A 83 19.52 -17.65 -23.77
N VAL A 84 20.61 -16.87 -23.63
CA VAL A 84 21.04 -15.97 -24.69
C VAL A 84 21.44 -16.89 -25.83
N LEU A 85 20.50 -17.09 -26.75
CA LEU A 85 20.74 -17.85 -27.95
C LEU A 85 21.89 -17.12 -28.63
N MET A 86 23.03 -17.80 -28.76
CA MET A 86 24.27 -17.23 -29.32
C MET A 86 24.15 -16.91 -30.83
N TRP A 87 22.93 -16.86 -31.36
CA TRP A 87 22.62 -16.47 -32.72
C TRP A 87 22.77 -14.97 -32.89
N SER A 88 23.21 -14.56 -34.07
CA SER A 88 23.22 -13.14 -34.41
C SER A 88 21.80 -12.58 -34.42
N ALA A 89 21.64 -11.30 -34.06
CA ALA A 89 20.34 -10.65 -34.09
C ALA A 89 19.69 -10.66 -35.50
N ALA A 90 20.50 -10.74 -36.56
CA ALA A 90 20.02 -10.93 -37.93
C ALA A 90 19.45 -12.33 -38.15
N SER A 91 20.12 -13.36 -37.63
CA SER A 91 19.68 -14.77 -37.70
C SER A 91 18.36 -15.00 -36.96
N LYS A 92 18.23 -14.42 -35.75
CA LYS A 92 17.00 -14.48 -34.94
C LYS A 92 15.79 -13.89 -35.68
N ARG A 93 15.97 -12.70 -36.26
CA ARG A 93 14.92 -12.02 -37.05
C ARG A 93 14.55 -12.81 -38.31
N ALA A 94 15.53 -13.38 -39.02
CA ALA A 94 15.29 -14.20 -40.21
C ALA A 94 14.50 -15.48 -39.88
N LEU A 95 14.82 -16.13 -38.76
CA LEU A 95 14.11 -17.32 -38.30
C LEU A 95 12.65 -17.02 -37.96
N LEU A 96 12.40 -15.97 -37.18
CA LEU A 96 11.03 -15.54 -36.85
C LEU A 96 10.22 -15.17 -38.10
N ALA A 97 10.81 -14.49 -39.07
CA ALA A 97 10.16 -14.18 -40.33
C ALA A 97 9.78 -15.45 -41.10
N ARG A 98 10.64 -16.47 -41.10
CA ARG A 98 10.36 -17.78 -41.71
C ARG A 98 9.24 -18.52 -41.01
N LEU A 99 9.23 -18.54 -39.67
CA LEU A 99 8.18 -19.20 -38.87
C LEU A 99 6.81 -18.55 -39.06
N ARG A 100 6.75 -17.21 -39.11
CA ARG A 100 5.52 -16.48 -39.45
C ARG A 100 4.98 -16.87 -40.83
N ALA A 101 5.86 -17.10 -41.80
CA ALA A 101 5.45 -17.51 -43.14
C ALA A 101 5.00 -18.98 -43.22
N SER A 102 5.55 -19.87 -42.37
CA SER A 102 5.24 -21.31 -42.40
C SER A 102 4.10 -21.74 -41.50
N HIS A 103 3.76 -20.97 -40.45
CA HIS A 103 2.76 -21.34 -39.46
C HIS A 103 1.63 -20.30 -39.37
N GLN A 104 0.58 -20.52 -40.15
CA GLN A 104 -0.61 -19.67 -40.21
C GLN A 104 -1.45 -19.63 -38.91
N GLY A 105 -1.16 -20.52 -37.95
CA GLY A 105 -1.83 -20.60 -36.65
C GLY A 105 -1.10 -19.90 -35.51
N LEU A 106 0.15 -19.45 -35.72
CA LEU A 106 0.86 -18.63 -34.75
C LEU A 106 0.29 -17.21 -34.83
N THR A 107 -0.66 -16.89 -33.95
CA THR A 107 -1.03 -15.51 -33.64
C THR A 107 0.11 -14.86 -32.84
N LEU A 108 1.29 -14.77 -33.46
CA LEU A 108 2.38 -13.92 -33.02
C LEU A 108 1.84 -12.50 -33.09
N ALA A 109 1.38 -11.98 -31.96
CA ALA A 109 0.88 -10.62 -31.83
C ALA A 109 1.91 -9.68 -32.44
N ALA A 110 1.60 -9.20 -33.64
CA ALA A 110 2.54 -8.52 -34.50
C ALA A 110 2.86 -7.15 -33.90
N ARG A 111 3.98 -7.05 -33.21
CA ARG A 111 4.85 -5.88 -33.37
C ARG A 111 5.63 -6.12 -34.65
N ASP A 112 5.47 -5.21 -35.61
CA ASP A 112 6.33 -5.14 -36.79
C ASP A 112 7.77 -5.11 -36.29
N GLY A 113 8.54 -6.18 -36.54
CA GLY A 113 9.85 -6.48 -35.94
C GLY A 113 10.98 -5.52 -36.30
N ARG A 114 10.68 -4.23 -36.43
CA ARG A 114 11.60 -3.12 -36.71
C ARG A 114 12.14 -2.47 -35.43
N GLU A 115 11.53 -2.70 -34.26
CA GLU A 115 11.88 -2.01 -33.00
C GLU A 115 11.89 -2.89 -31.74
N GLU A 116 11.98 -4.22 -31.86
CA GLU A 116 12.10 -5.06 -30.66
C GLU A 116 13.56 -5.10 -30.15
N PRO A 117 13.78 -4.85 -28.84
CA PRO A 117 15.04 -5.12 -28.17
C PRO A 117 15.46 -6.58 -28.39
N ASP A 118 16.76 -6.84 -28.60
CA ASP A 118 17.26 -8.19 -28.84
C ASP A 118 16.93 -9.19 -27.70
N ALA A 119 16.70 -8.68 -26.47
CA ALA A 119 16.26 -9.48 -25.32
C ALA A 119 14.83 -10.02 -25.47
N ASP A 120 13.93 -9.26 -26.11
CA ASP A 120 12.55 -9.67 -26.34
C ASP A 120 12.50 -10.76 -27.42
N LEU A 121 13.43 -10.72 -28.38
CA LEU A 121 13.58 -11.77 -29.41
C LEU A 121 14.04 -13.10 -28.83
N ASP A 122 14.91 -13.07 -27.81
CA ASP A 122 15.39 -14.28 -27.14
C ASP A 122 14.31 -14.96 -26.33
N SER A 123 13.54 -14.19 -25.55
CA SER A 123 12.39 -14.71 -24.81
C SER A 123 11.35 -15.35 -25.75
N LEU A 124 11.09 -14.73 -26.90
CA LEU A 124 10.13 -15.26 -27.86
C LEU A 124 10.60 -16.57 -28.52
N LEU A 125 11.90 -16.68 -28.80
CA LEU A 125 12.47 -17.92 -29.35
C LEU A 125 12.51 -19.03 -28.31
N GLU A 126 12.73 -18.70 -27.04
CA GLU A 126 12.65 -19.63 -25.91
C GLU A 126 11.23 -20.19 -25.77
N ASP A 127 10.20 -19.34 -25.79
CA ASP A 127 8.79 -19.79 -25.79
C ASP A 127 8.47 -20.73 -26.97
N LEU A 128 9.05 -20.48 -28.16
CA LEU A 128 8.85 -21.34 -29.33
C LEU A 128 9.58 -22.68 -29.22
N MET A 129 10.72 -22.75 -28.54
CA MET A 129 11.40 -24.01 -28.21
C MET A 129 10.62 -24.79 -27.15
N ASP A 130 10.09 -24.12 -26.13
CA ASP A 130 9.27 -24.73 -25.07
C ASP A 130 7.94 -25.31 -25.62
N LEU A 131 7.40 -24.69 -26.67
CA LEU A 131 6.24 -25.20 -27.40
C LEU A 131 6.57 -26.32 -28.40
N ASP A 132 7.83 -26.78 -28.44
CA ASP A 132 8.38 -27.79 -29.36
C ASP A 132 8.14 -27.43 -30.84
N VAL A 133 8.01 -26.13 -31.15
CA VAL A 133 7.83 -25.62 -32.53
C VAL A 133 9.16 -25.58 -33.26
N ILE A 134 10.24 -25.27 -32.55
CA ILE A 134 11.61 -25.23 -33.07
C ILE A 134 12.58 -25.95 -32.13
N ASP A 135 13.67 -26.51 -32.68
CA ASP A 135 14.76 -27.09 -31.90
C ASP A 135 15.81 -26.05 -31.45
N GLU A 136 16.77 -26.49 -30.64
CA GLU A 136 17.92 -25.69 -30.16
C GLU A 136 18.83 -25.15 -31.29
N GLN A 137 18.61 -25.57 -32.54
CA GLN A 137 19.32 -25.12 -33.73
C GLN A 137 18.45 -24.20 -34.62
N GLY A 138 17.20 -23.92 -34.21
CA GLY A 138 16.26 -23.08 -34.94
C GLY A 138 15.61 -23.78 -36.14
N ASN A 139 15.58 -25.11 -36.18
CA ASN A 139 14.83 -25.85 -37.20
C ASN A 139 13.41 -26.14 -36.68
N PRO A 140 12.39 -26.01 -37.54
CA PRO A 140 11.03 -26.40 -37.18
C PRO A 140 10.95 -27.91 -36.95
N ARG A 141 10.18 -28.31 -35.93
CA ARG A 141 9.84 -29.73 -35.67
C ARG A 141 8.55 -30.15 -36.34
#